data_AF-A0A8H8S1B6-F1
#
_entry.id   AF-A0A8H8S1B6-F1
#
_cell.length_a   1.000
_cell.length_b   1.000
_cell.length_c   1.000
_cell.angle_alpha   90.00
_cell.angle_beta   90.00
_cell.angle_gamma   90.00
#
_symmetry.space_group_name_H-M   'P 1'
#
loop_
_entity.id
_entity.type
_entity.pdbx_description
1 polymer ?
#
loop_
_entity_poly.entity_id
_entity_poly.type
_entity_poly.pdbx_seq_one_letter_code
_entity_poly.pdbx_strand_id
1 'polypeptide(L)'
;MARGTWIIAILGSALLGIVQAEDHAQIPLPSYHYGASIPVSCLNRSIDTGEHMTNEKNELEYIPFPICNETGKPLELQYGVEA
;
A
#
# COMPACT_ATOMS: atom_id res chain seq x y z
N MET A 1 52.77 47.87 -0.50
CA MET A 1 53.42 46.93 -1.42
C MET A 1 53.45 45.56 -0.75
N ALA A 2 53.08 44.52 -1.49
CA ALA A 2 53.00 43.09 -1.11
C ALA A 2 51.83 42.74 -0.15
N ARG A 3 51.10 41.63 -0.29
CA ARG A 3 50.99 40.55 -1.30
C ARG A 3 49.86 39.65 -0.77
N GLY A 4 49.04 39.06 -1.65
CA GLY A 4 48.35 37.80 -1.31
C GLY A 4 46.87 37.89 -0.95
N THR A 5 46.06 38.47 -1.83
CA THR A 5 44.61 38.23 -1.83
C THR A 5 44.35 36.83 -2.39
N TRP A 6 44.44 35.81 -1.54
CA TRP A 6 44.03 34.43 -1.83
C TRP A 6 43.08 33.96 -0.72
N ILE A 7 41.85 34.49 -0.73
CA ILE A 7 40.71 33.78 -0.16
C ILE A 7 39.63 33.73 -1.25
N ILE A 8 40.01 32.95 -2.27
CA ILE A 8 39.20 31.92 -2.92
C ILE A 8 37.69 32.19 -2.89
N ALA A 9 37.19 32.48 -4.09
CA ALA A 9 35.80 32.41 -4.46
C ALA A 9 35.21 31.04 -4.09
N ILE A 10 34.27 31.03 -3.15
CA ILE A 10 33.25 29.98 -3.02
C ILE A 10 31.89 30.67 -2.99
N LEU A 11 31.64 31.50 -4.00
CA LEU A 11 30.29 31.85 -4.45
C LEU A 11 30.01 30.93 -5.64
N GLY A 12 29.16 29.92 -5.46
CA GLY A 12 28.68 29.14 -6.60
C GLY A 12 28.18 27.76 -6.24
N SER A 13 26.85 27.62 -6.21
CA SER A 13 26.15 26.42 -6.66
C SER A 13 26.24 25.17 -5.80
N ALA A 14 25.46 25.14 -4.72
CA ALA A 14 24.94 23.89 -4.18
C ALA A 14 23.50 24.09 -3.67
N LEU A 15 22.59 24.51 -4.57
CA LEU A 15 21.16 24.23 -4.41
C LEU A 15 20.93 22.77 -4.84
N LEU A 16 21.46 21.83 -4.05
CA LEU A 16 20.97 20.46 -4.06
C LEU A 16 19.63 20.50 -3.33
N GLY A 17 18.55 20.36 -4.10
CA GLY A 17 17.21 20.20 -3.54
C GLY A 17 17.21 19.04 -2.55
N ILE A 18 16.96 19.35 -1.29
CA ILE A 18 16.64 18.34 -0.28
C ILE A 18 15.25 17.78 -0.62
N VAL A 19 15.23 16.67 -1.35
CA VAL A 19 14.08 15.77 -1.31
C VAL A 19 14.00 15.22 0.11
N GLN A 20 13.06 15.69 0.91
CA GLN A 20 12.73 15.02 2.17
C GLN A 20 12.13 13.68 1.79
N ALA A 21 12.82 12.59 2.11
CA ALA A 21 12.22 11.28 2.14
C ALA A 21 11.12 11.32 3.21
N GLU A 22 9.87 11.13 2.81
CA GLU A 22 8.78 10.91 3.75
C GLU A 22 9.12 9.65 4.54
N ASP A 23 9.54 9.85 5.80
CA ASP A 23 9.77 8.79 6.77
C ASP A 23 8.41 8.14 7.04
N HIS A 24 8.10 7.11 6.27
CA HIS A 24 6.99 6.18 6.55
C HIS A 24 7.40 5.35 7.77
N ALA A 25 7.67 6.02 8.88
CA ALA A 25 7.88 5.43 10.18
C ALA A 25 6.57 4.75 10.57
N GLN A 26 6.50 3.47 10.22
CA GLN A 26 5.85 2.42 10.98
C GLN A 26 4.47 2.86 11.49
N ILE A 27 3.49 3.02 10.60
CA ILE A 27 2.10 2.86 11.04
C ILE A 27 2.06 1.42 11.56
N PRO A 28 1.86 1.17 12.87
CA PRO A 28 1.78 -0.19 13.39
C PRO A 28 0.44 -0.74 12.92
N LEU A 29 0.42 -1.20 11.67
CA LEU A 29 -0.68 -1.96 11.14
C LEU A 29 -0.79 -3.20 12.03
N PRO A 30 -2.00 -3.55 12.49
CA PRO A 30 -2.17 -4.78 13.26
C PRO A 30 -1.64 -5.94 12.41
N SER A 31 -0.56 -6.57 12.87
CA SER A 31 -0.07 -7.78 12.23
C SER A 31 -1.07 -8.89 12.50
N TYR A 32 -1.33 -9.71 11.47
CA TYR A 32 -2.11 -10.92 11.68
C TYR A 32 -1.36 -11.84 12.64
N HIS A 33 -2.04 -12.28 13.70
CA HIS A 33 -1.51 -13.30 14.59
C HIS A 33 -1.74 -14.68 13.97
N TYR A 34 -0.87 -15.64 14.29
CA TYR A 34 -1.01 -17.02 13.83
C TYR A 34 -2.40 -17.57 14.19
N GLY A 35 -3.10 -18.15 13.22
CA GLY A 35 -4.47 -18.64 13.36
C GLY A 35 -5.57 -17.57 13.25
N ALA A 36 -5.24 -16.29 13.05
CA ALA A 36 -6.24 -15.25 12.84
C ALA A 36 -7.10 -15.56 11.61
N SER A 37 -8.41 -15.30 11.72
CA SER A 37 -9.33 -15.42 10.58
C SER A 37 -9.10 -14.26 9.61
N ILE A 38 -8.84 -14.60 8.35
CA ILE A 38 -8.65 -13.66 7.24
C ILE A 38 -9.82 -13.82 6.28
N PRO A 39 -10.73 -12.84 6.17
CA PRO A 39 -11.84 -12.92 5.23
C PRO A 39 -11.34 -12.85 3.79
N VAL A 40 -11.89 -13.69 2.94
CA VAL A 40 -11.60 -13.68 1.50
C VAL A 40 -12.52 -12.68 0.81
N SER A 41 -11.94 -11.75 0.07
CA SER A 41 -12.65 -10.84 -0.84
C SER A 41 -12.39 -11.22 -2.30
N CYS A 42 -13.31 -10.84 -3.16
CA CYS A 42 -13.27 -11.06 -4.60
C CYS A 42 -13.35 -9.72 -5.33
N LEU A 43 -12.75 -9.64 -6.51
CA LEU A 43 -13.02 -8.55 -7.44
C LEU A 43 -14.43 -8.72 -8.01
N ASN A 44 -15.24 -7.66 -7.94
CA ASN A 44 -16.59 -7.69 -8.47
C ASN A 44 -16.53 -7.72 -10.01
N ARG A 45 -17.27 -8.65 -10.60
CA ARG A 45 -17.33 -8.86 -12.05
C ARG A 45 -18.76 -8.99 -12.49
N SER A 46 -19.05 -8.43 -13.66
CA SER A 46 -20.32 -8.67 -14.35
C SER A 46 -20.47 -10.14 -14.68
N ILE A 47 -21.58 -10.77 -14.27
CA ILE A 47 -21.88 -12.18 -14.59
C ILE A 47 -22.10 -12.35 -16.10
N ASP A 48 -22.69 -11.35 -16.75
CA ASP A 48 -23.05 -11.44 -18.16
C ASP A 48 -21.86 -11.24 -19.10
N THR A 49 -20.90 -10.38 -18.72
CA THR A 49 -19.77 -9.98 -19.57
C THR A 49 -18.40 -10.45 -19.07
N GLY A 50 -18.26 -10.77 -17.79
CA GLY A 50 -16.97 -11.14 -17.16
C GLY A 50 -16.05 -9.96 -16.81
N GLU A 51 -16.45 -8.74 -17.16
CA GLU A 51 -15.68 -7.52 -16.94
C GLU A 51 -15.64 -7.10 -15.48
N HIS A 52 -14.53 -6.49 -15.05
CA HIS A 52 -14.38 -5.93 -13.71
C HIS A 52 -15.26 -4.69 -13.52
N MET A 53 -15.94 -4.62 -12.38
CA MET A 53 -16.69 -3.42 -11.99
C MET A 53 -15.76 -2.43 -11.28
N THR A 54 -16.08 -1.14 -11.40
CA THR A 54 -15.35 -0.06 -10.74
C THR A 54 -16.26 0.77 -9.84
N ASN A 55 -15.69 1.28 -8.75
CA ASN A 55 -16.38 2.18 -7.83
C ASN A 55 -16.46 3.62 -8.40
N GLU A 56 -17.06 4.53 -7.63
CA GLU A 56 -17.21 5.95 -7.99
C GLU A 56 -15.88 6.69 -8.26
N LYS A 57 -14.76 6.17 -7.73
CA LYS A 57 -13.41 6.69 -7.93
C LYS A 57 -12.69 6.05 -9.12
N ASN A 58 -13.38 5.22 -9.89
CA ASN A 58 -12.82 4.40 -10.98
C ASN A 58 -11.77 3.38 -10.52
N GLU A 59 -11.85 2.91 -9.28
CA GLU A 59 -11.01 1.83 -8.76
C GLU A 59 -11.74 0.50 -8.88
N LEU A 60 -11.00 -0.61 -8.98
CA LEU A 60 -11.60 -1.95 -8.99
C LEU A 60 -12.44 -2.19 -7.73
N GLU A 61 -13.67 -2.65 -7.91
CA GLU A 61 -14.58 -2.92 -6.80
C GLU A 61 -14.29 -4.30 -6.20
N TYR A 62 -14.29 -4.37 -4.86
CA TYR A 62 -14.12 -5.60 -4.10
C TYR A 62 -15.40 -5.91 -3.32
N ILE A 63 -15.82 -7.19 -3.35
CA ILE A 63 -16.98 -7.72 -2.62
C ILE A 63 -16.54 -8.92 -1.75
N PRO A 64 -17.27 -9.24 -0.66
CA PRO A 64 -16.95 -10.43 0.13
C PRO A 64 -17.20 -11.72 -0.67
N PHE A 65 -16.51 -12.79 -0.31
CA PHE A 65 -16.81 -14.13 -0.83
C PHE A 65 -18.28 -14.49 -0.57
N PRO A 66 -18.98 -15.18 -1.49
CA PRO A 66 -20.37 -15.58 -1.30
C PRO A 66 -20.60 -16.33 0.02
N ILE A 67 -21.74 -16.07 0.66
CA ILE A 67 -22.10 -16.73 1.91
C ILE A 67 -22.42 -18.21 1.62
N CYS A 68 -21.72 -19.12 2.29
CA CYS A 68 -22.01 -20.55 2.24
C CYS A 68 -23.34 -20.83 2.97
N ASN A 69 -24.21 -21.63 2.37
CA ASN A 69 -25.53 -21.92 2.94
C ASN A 69 -25.45 -22.86 4.16
N GLU A 70 -24.39 -23.66 4.23
CA GLU A 70 -24.13 -24.63 5.30
C GLU A 70 -23.65 -23.96 6.58
N THR A 71 -22.83 -22.91 6.46
CA THR A 71 -22.18 -22.23 7.60
C THR A 71 -22.81 -20.89 7.92
N GLY A 72 -23.54 -20.29 6.98
CA GLY A 72 -24.09 -18.94 7.10
C GLY A 72 -23.02 -17.85 7.13
N LYS A 73 -21.80 -18.14 6.68
CA LYS A 73 -20.66 -17.21 6.69
C LYS A 73 -19.91 -17.23 5.35
N PRO A 74 -19.25 -16.12 4.96
CA PRO A 74 -18.30 -16.11 3.84
C PRO A 74 -17.05 -16.94 4.18
N LEU A 75 -16.24 -17.26 3.16
CA LEU A 75 -14.99 -17.97 3.34
C LEU A 75 -13.97 -17.12 4.09
N GLU A 76 -13.33 -17.73 5.10
CA GLU A 76 -12.20 -17.17 5.82
C GLU A 76 -11.07 -18.20 5.87
N LEU A 77 -9.84 -17.74 5.72
CA LEU A 77 -8.63 -18.56 5.84
C LEU A 77 -7.93 -18.25 7.16
N GLN A 78 -7.25 -19.24 7.73
CA GLN A 78 -6.47 -19.02 8.95
C GLN A 78 -5.04 -18.62 8.61
N TYR A 79 -4.58 -17.49 9.16
CA TYR A 79 -3.23 -16.99 8.92
C TYR A 79 -2.16 -17.97 9.41
N GLY A 80 -1.26 -18.40 8.51
CA GLY A 80 -0.14 -19.29 8.85
C GLY A 80 -0.51 -20.76 9.06
N VAL A 81 -1.77 -21.14 8.84
CA VAL A 81 -2.21 -22.54 8.93
C VAL A 81 -2.39 -23.09 7.51
N GLU A 82 -1.54 -24.04 7.14
CA GLU A 82 -1.65 -24.76 5.86
C GLU A 82 -2.53 -26.01 6.03
N ALA A 83 -3.22 -26.39 4.94
CA ALA A 83 -4.16 -27.52 4.91
C ALA A 83 -3.46 -28.86 4.59
#